data_AF-A0AA42XH89-F1
#
_entry.id   AF-A0AA42XH89-F1
#
_cell.length_a   1.000
_cell.length_b   1.000
_cell.length_c   1.000
_cell.angle_alpha   90.00
_cell.angle_beta   90.00
_cell.angle_gamma   90.00
#
_symmetry.space_group_name_H-M   'P 1'
#
loop_
_entity.id
_entity.type
_entity.pdbx_description
1 polymer ?
#
loop_
_entity_poly.entity_id
_entity_poly.type
_entity_poly.pdbx_seq_one_letter_code
_entity_poly.pdbx_strand_id
1 'polypeptide(L)'
;MTSSSITPDEWAAWRGFRRMAEITSGRIVQDITRSTGLSRADFIVLMELNQSKDRCRRQRELLDYLEWDKTRLSHQLTRMAGRGLIERDTDSENVVVIRMTAEGHAQLGAARPVHAAGVRRYFLDHLSADDRAALQRITDKLHAALQDAEN
;
A
#
# COMPACT_ATOMS: atom_id res chain seq x y z
N MET A 1 -18.19 -1.29 -34.14
CA MET A 1 -16.96 -1.16 -33.34
C MET A 1 -16.78 0.32 -33.01
N THR A 2 -17.36 0.79 -31.92
CA THR A 2 -17.24 2.20 -31.51
C THR A 2 -15.82 2.41 -30.96
N SER A 3 -15.03 3.21 -31.67
CA SER A 3 -13.70 3.64 -31.22
C SER A 3 -13.86 4.34 -29.86
N SER A 4 -13.33 3.71 -28.81
CA SER A 4 -13.24 4.31 -27.47
C SER A 4 -12.13 5.36 -27.49
N SER A 5 -12.45 6.56 -27.96
CA SER A 5 -11.50 7.67 -27.97
C SER A 5 -11.59 8.46 -26.67
N ILE A 6 -10.53 8.40 -25.86
CA ILE A 6 -10.36 9.25 -24.67
C ILE A 6 -10.10 10.69 -25.14
N THR A 7 -10.91 11.63 -24.68
CA THR A 7 -10.79 13.07 -24.96
C THR A 7 -9.57 13.69 -24.27
N PRO A 8 -9.10 14.87 -24.71
CA PRO A 8 -7.96 15.55 -24.06
C PRO A 8 -8.15 15.79 -22.55
N ASP A 9 -9.37 16.14 -22.12
CA ASP A 9 -9.68 16.42 -20.71
C ASP A 9 -9.71 15.14 -19.87
N GLU A 10 -10.27 14.04 -20.39
CA GLU A 10 -10.22 12.72 -19.74
C GLU A 10 -8.78 12.24 -19.59
N TRP A 11 -7.96 12.44 -20.61
CA TRP A 11 -6.52 12.17 -20.56
C TRP A 11 -5.79 13.03 -19.53
N ALA A 12 -6.15 14.30 -19.38
CA ALA A 12 -5.57 15.19 -18.39
C ALA A 12 -5.90 14.72 -16.96
N ALA A 13 -7.16 14.35 -16.72
CA ALA A 13 -7.61 13.79 -15.44
C ALA A 13 -6.86 12.50 -15.08
N TRP A 14 -6.79 11.54 -16.02
CA TRP A 14 -6.08 10.27 -15.81
C TRP A 14 -4.59 10.47 -15.51
N ARG A 15 -3.90 11.28 -16.31
CA ARG A 15 -2.47 11.55 -16.09
C ARG A 15 -2.22 12.29 -14.77
N GLY A 16 -3.09 13.25 -14.43
CA GLY A 16 -3.01 13.99 -13.16
C GLY A 16 -3.11 13.06 -11.96
N PHE A 17 -4.16 12.23 -11.92
CA PHE A 17 -4.35 11.22 -10.87
C PHE A 17 -3.16 10.28 -10.74
N ARG A 18 -2.76 9.59 -11.83
CA ARG A 18 -1.67 8.62 -11.81
C ARG A 18 -0.35 9.23 -11.36
N ARG A 19 0.01 10.39 -11.91
CA ARG A 19 1.28 11.07 -11.60
C ARG A 19 1.32 11.53 -10.15
N MET A 20 0.24 12.12 -9.64
CA MET A 20 0.20 12.61 -8.26
C MET A 20 0.19 11.48 -7.24
N ALA A 21 -0.52 10.38 -7.51
CA ALA A 21 -0.47 9.18 -6.67
C ALA A 21 0.97 8.63 -6.59
N GLU A 22 1.64 8.50 -7.73
CA GLU A 22 3.01 7.98 -7.82
C GLU A 22 4.03 8.88 -7.08
N ILE A 23 4.02 10.18 -7.34
CA ILE A 23 4.95 11.14 -6.72
C ILE A 23 4.74 11.20 -5.21
N THR A 24 3.49 11.31 -4.76
CA THR A 24 3.17 11.47 -3.34
C THR A 24 3.58 10.21 -2.57
N SER A 25 3.18 9.03 -3.05
CA SER A 25 3.58 7.74 -2.44
C SER A 25 5.09 7.57 -2.41
N GLY A 26 5.79 7.91 -3.51
CA GLY A 26 7.24 7.82 -3.61
C GLY A 26 7.97 8.70 -2.58
N ARG A 27 7.54 9.95 -2.41
CA ARG A 27 8.15 10.88 -1.44
C ARG A 27 7.93 10.45 0.00
N ILE A 28 6.71 10.03 0.35
CA ILE A 28 6.38 9.56 1.71
C ILE A 28 7.26 8.36 2.08
N VAL A 29 7.37 7.39 1.17
CA VAL A 29 8.20 6.20 1.36
C VAL A 29 9.69 6.55 1.46
N GLN A 30 10.16 7.53 0.69
CA GLN A 30 11.54 7.99 0.78
C GLN A 30 11.83 8.59 2.16
N ASP A 31 10.90 9.39 2.71
CA ASP A 31 11.04 9.96 4.05
C ASP A 31 11.03 8.88 5.13
N ILE A 32 10.17 7.86 5.01
CA ILE A 32 10.16 6.69 5.90
C ILE A 32 11.51 5.98 5.84
N THR A 33 11.99 5.65 4.63
CA THR A 33 13.26 4.94 4.43
C THR A 33 14.42 5.71 5.04
N ARG A 34 14.47 7.04 4.84
CA ARG A 34 15.51 7.90 5.41
C ARG A 34 15.46 7.97 6.93
N SER A 35 14.26 7.96 7.51
CA SER A 35 14.06 8.18 8.95
C SER A 35 14.17 6.90 9.77
N THR A 36 13.81 5.74 9.20
CA THR A 36 13.71 4.47 9.94
C THR A 36 14.51 3.33 9.34
N GLY A 37 15.05 3.48 8.12
CA GLY A 37 15.70 2.39 7.39
C GLY A 37 14.73 1.34 6.82
N LEU A 38 13.42 1.44 7.07
CA LEU A 38 12.43 0.56 6.46
C LEU A 38 12.34 0.84 4.95
N SER A 39 12.56 -0.18 4.15
CA SER A 39 12.34 -0.05 2.70
C SER A 39 10.86 0.10 2.38
N ARG A 40 10.55 0.59 1.16
CA ARG A 40 9.17 0.63 0.62
C ARG A 40 8.44 -0.71 0.80
N ALA A 41 9.12 -1.79 0.43
CA ALA A 41 8.53 -3.12 0.44
C ALA A 41 8.25 -3.60 1.86
N ASP A 42 9.14 -3.31 2.81
CA ASP A 42 8.93 -3.62 4.23
C ASP A 42 7.72 -2.88 4.78
N PHE A 43 7.68 -1.56 4.54
CA PHE A 43 6.62 -0.71 5.05
C PHE A 43 5.24 -1.14 4.55
N ILE A 44 5.10 -1.41 3.25
CA ILE A 44 3.80 -1.81 2.68
C ILE A 44 3.36 -3.17 3.23
N VAL A 45 4.26 -4.15 3.35
CA VAL A 45 3.93 -5.47 3.93
C VAL A 45 3.51 -5.32 5.40
N LEU A 46 4.28 -4.57 6.21
CA LEU A 46 3.96 -4.35 7.61
C LEU A 46 2.65 -3.58 7.80
N MET A 47 2.36 -2.60 6.93
CA MET A 47 1.10 -1.85 6.96
C MET A 47 -0.08 -2.77 6.65
N GLU A 48 0.04 -3.64 5.65
CA GLU A 48 -1.03 -4.60 5.31
C GLU A 48 -1.27 -5.60 6.43
N LEU A 49 -0.20 -6.16 7.00
CA LEU A 49 -0.31 -7.04 8.16
C LEU A 49 -0.96 -6.29 9.34
N ASN A 50 -0.62 -5.02 9.59
CA ASN A 50 -1.20 -4.24 10.69
C ASN A 50 -2.72 -4.02 10.57
N GLN A 51 -3.24 -3.96 9.34
CA GLN A 51 -4.68 -3.81 9.07
C GLN A 51 -5.43 -5.14 9.15
N SER A 52 -4.70 -6.27 9.09
CA SER A 52 -5.25 -7.60 9.11
C SER A 52 -5.53 -8.10 10.54
N LYS A 53 -6.52 -8.98 10.68
CA LYS A 53 -6.84 -9.63 11.96
C LYS A 53 -5.60 -10.36 12.49
N ASP A 54 -5.34 -10.23 13.80
CA ASP A 54 -4.21 -10.84 14.50
C ASP A 54 -2.83 -10.52 13.92
N ARG A 55 -2.75 -9.44 13.12
CA ARG A 55 -1.54 -8.98 12.42
C ARG A 55 -0.89 -10.03 11.54
N CYS A 56 -1.71 -10.90 10.96
CA CYS A 56 -1.27 -11.97 10.08
C CYS A 56 -2.14 -12.08 8.83
N ARG A 57 -1.55 -12.59 7.75
CA ARG A 57 -2.21 -12.87 6.48
C ARG A 57 -1.67 -14.14 5.86
N ARG A 58 -2.49 -14.83 5.07
CA ARG A 58 -1.98 -15.87 4.17
C ARG A 58 -1.10 -15.22 3.11
N GLN A 59 0.00 -15.87 2.74
CA GLN A 59 0.92 -15.34 1.73
C GLN A 59 0.21 -15.09 0.39
N ARG A 60 -0.78 -15.92 0.04
CA ARG A 60 -1.59 -15.74 -1.18
C ARG A 60 -2.39 -14.44 -1.15
N GLU A 61 -3.02 -14.12 -0.03
CA GLU A 61 -3.76 -12.87 0.13
C GLU A 61 -2.82 -11.65 0.04
N LEU A 62 -1.59 -11.77 0.54
CA LEU A 62 -0.57 -10.74 0.33
C LEU A 62 -0.13 -10.60 -1.13
N LEU A 63 -0.10 -11.68 -1.91
CA LEU A 63 0.18 -11.60 -3.36
C LEU A 63 -0.93 -10.82 -4.06
N ASP A 64 -2.17 -11.20 -3.78
CA ASP A 64 -3.35 -10.62 -4.42
C ASP A 64 -3.47 -9.13 -4.07
N TYR A 65 -3.26 -8.76 -2.79
CA TYR A 65 -3.31 -7.37 -2.35
C TYR A 65 -2.17 -6.50 -2.88
N LEU A 66 -0.95 -7.02 -2.92
CA LEU A 66 0.22 -6.24 -3.34
C LEU A 66 0.39 -6.18 -4.86
N GLU A 67 -0.32 -7.04 -5.59
CA GLU A 67 -0.16 -7.26 -7.03
C GLU A 67 1.30 -7.53 -7.41
N TRP A 68 2.02 -8.27 -6.57
CA TRP A 68 3.40 -8.68 -6.83
C TRP A 68 3.46 -10.08 -7.40
N ASP A 69 4.48 -10.36 -8.20
CA ASP A 69 4.75 -11.73 -8.60
C ASP A 69 5.20 -12.59 -7.40
N LYS A 70 4.94 -13.89 -7.50
CA LYS A 70 5.21 -14.88 -6.45
C LYS A 70 6.68 -14.89 -6.01
N THR A 71 7.60 -14.80 -6.97
CA THR A 71 9.04 -14.86 -6.71
C THR A 71 9.50 -13.64 -5.93
N ARG A 72 9.09 -12.43 -6.37
CA ARG A 72 9.38 -11.18 -5.68
C ARG A 72 8.86 -11.16 -4.26
N LEU A 73 7.59 -11.54 -4.03
CA LEU A 73 7.06 -11.56 -2.67
C LEU A 73 7.80 -12.56 -1.79
N SER A 74 8.07 -13.78 -2.28
CA SER A 74 8.77 -14.80 -1.50
C SER A 74 10.15 -14.33 -1.07
N HIS A 75 10.93 -13.73 -1.98
CA HIS A 75 12.24 -13.15 -1.66
C HIS A 75 12.14 -12.02 -0.63
N GLN A 76 11.15 -11.15 -0.79
CA GLN A 76 10.93 -10.06 0.16
C GLN A 76 10.60 -10.59 1.56
N LEU A 77 9.68 -11.55 1.68
CA LEU A 77 9.30 -12.16 2.95
C LEU A 77 10.46 -12.91 3.60
N THR A 78 11.29 -13.62 2.83
CA THR A 78 12.52 -14.25 3.35
C THR A 78 13.47 -13.22 3.96
N ARG A 79 13.70 -12.08 3.30
CA ARG A 79 14.56 -11.00 3.84
C ARG A 79 13.97 -10.33 5.08
N MET A 80 12.65 -10.18 5.14
CA MET A 80 11.97 -9.63 6.31
C MET A 80 12.05 -10.60 7.50
N ALA A 81 11.87 -11.90 7.26
CA ALA A 81 12.04 -12.94 8.26
C ALA A 81 13.47 -12.99 8.81
N GLY A 82 14.47 -12.93 7.93
CA GLY A 82 15.89 -12.90 8.33
C GLY A 82 16.28 -11.66 9.16
N ARG A 83 15.50 -10.57 9.08
CA ARG A 83 15.64 -9.38 9.94
C ARG A 83 14.71 -9.39 11.16
N GLY A 84 13.93 -10.46 11.36
CA GLY A 84 13.01 -10.59 12.49
C GLY A 84 11.77 -9.70 12.43
N LEU A 85 11.44 -9.10 11.29
CA LEU A 85 10.26 -8.21 11.16
C LEU A 85 8.94 -9.00 11.06
N ILE A 86 9.02 -10.22 10.52
CA ILE A 86 7.90 -11.13 10.34
C ILE A 86 8.35 -12.55 10.65
N GLU A 87 7.38 -13.42 10.92
CA GLU A 87 7.53 -14.86 10.98
C GLU A 87 6.72 -15.51 9.86
N ARG A 88 7.24 -16.63 9.34
CA ARG A 88 6.55 -17.47 8.35
C ARG A 88 6.21 -18.78 9.02
N ASP A 89 4.92 -19.07 9.10
CA ASP A 89 4.41 -20.34 9.61
C ASP A 89 3.72 -21.10 8.47
N THR A 90 3.83 -22.42 8.47
CA THR A 90 3.13 -23.28 7.52
C THR A 90 2.19 -24.17 8.31
N ASP A 91 0.89 -24.04 8.07
CA ASP A 91 -0.09 -24.88 8.73
C ASP A 91 -0.12 -26.31 8.15
N SER A 92 -0.96 -27.16 8.74
CA SER A 92 -1.13 -28.56 8.32
C SER A 92 -1.65 -28.74 6.88
N GLU A 93 -2.21 -27.68 6.28
CA GLU A 93 -2.73 -27.70 4.91
C GLU A 93 -1.70 -27.16 3.89
N ASN A 94 -0.44 -26.98 4.30
CA ASN A 94 0.62 -26.35 3.51
C ASN A 94 0.33 -24.88 3.14
N VAL A 95 -0.51 -24.20 3.92
CA VAL A 95 -0.78 -22.77 3.72
C VAL A 95 0.25 -21.97 4.51
N VAL A 96 0.98 -21.10 3.79
CA VAL A 96 1.97 -20.20 4.39
C VAL A 96 1.26 -18.97 4.95
N VAL A 97 1.39 -18.78 6.26
CA VAL A 97 0.90 -17.63 7.02
C VAL A 97 2.08 -16.73 7.37
N ILE A 98 1.90 -15.43 7.13
CA ILE A 98 2.87 -14.38 7.45
C ILE A 98 2.34 -13.64 8.66
N ARG A 99 3.13 -13.61 9.74
CA ARG A 99 2.79 -12.94 11.00
C ARG A 99 3.77 -11.82 11.29
N MET A 100 3.28 -10.66 11.69
CA MET A 100 4.13 -9.58 12.17
C MET A 100 4.67 -9.91 13.57
N THR A 101 5.97 -9.71 13.77
CA THR A 101 6.61 -9.87 15.09
C THR A 101 6.46 -8.60 15.94
N ALA A 102 6.88 -8.66 17.20
CA ALA A 102 7.00 -7.48 18.06
C ALA A 102 7.99 -6.44 17.48
N GLU A 103 9.11 -6.89 16.90
CA GLU A 103 10.08 -6.00 16.24
C GLU A 103 9.48 -5.35 15.00
N GLY A 104 8.78 -6.12 14.15
CA GLY A 104 8.05 -5.58 13.01
C GLY A 104 7.02 -4.51 13.42
N HIS A 105 6.32 -4.75 14.53
CA HIS A 105 5.39 -3.79 15.09
C HIS A 105 6.08 -2.51 15.59
N ALA A 106 7.21 -2.64 16.28
CA ALA A 106 8.00 -1.50 16.76
C ALA A 106 8.52 -0.65 15.60
N GLN A 107 9.08 -1.29 14.57
CA GLN A 107 9.57 -0.63 13.36
C GLN A 107 8.43 0.10 12.61
N LEU A 108 7.27 -0.55 12.48
CA LEU A 108 6.09 0.11 11.90
C LEU A 108 5.63 1.28 12.78
N GLY A 109 5.69 1.13 14.10
CA GLY A 109 5.39 2.19 15.07
C GLY A 109 6.27 3.43 14.86
N ALA A 110 7.56 3.26 14.58
CA ALA A 110 8.46 4.35 14.24
C ALA A 110 8.16 4.97 12.86
N ALA A 111 7.75 4.18 11.88
CA ALA A 111 7.45 4.65 10.52
C ALA A 111 6.10 5.40 10.41
N ARG A 112 5.10 5.04 11.22
CA ARG A 112 3.74 5.61 11.12
C ARG A 112 3.68 7.13 11.34
N PRO A 113 4.37 7.73 12.33
CA PRO A 113 4.44 9.18 12.46
C PRO A 113 5.07 9.87 11.24
N VAL A 114 6.13 9.27 10.66
CA VAL A 114 6.78 9.78 9.45
C VAL A 114 5.84 9.70 8.25
N HIS A 115 5.12 8.58 8.12
CA HIS A 115 4.08 8.43 7.10
C HIS A 115 3.00 9.51 7.24
N ALA A 116 2.46 9.72 8.44
CA ALA A 116 1.44 10.73 8.70
C ALA A 116 1.94 12.15 8.38
N ALA A 117 3.17 12.49 8.79
CA ALA A 117 3.80 13.77 8.47
C ALA A 117 3.98 13.96 6.96
N GLY A 118 4.40 12.91 6.25
CA GLY A 118 4.51 12.92 4.79
C GLY A 118 3.16 13.09 4.08
N VAL A 119 2.12 12.38 4.53
CA VAL A 119 0.74 12.55 4.03
C VAL A 119 0.25 13.98 4.25
N ARG A 120 0.51 14.58 5.42
CA ARG A 120 0.16 16.00 5.61
C ARG A 120 0.93 16.90 4.66
N ARG A 121 2.26 16.82 4.69
CA ARG A 121 3.17 17.71 3.98
C ARG A 121 3.01 17.67 2.47
N TYR A 122 2.91 16.48 1.87
CA TYR A 122 2.90 16.32 0.42
C TYR A 122 1.49 16.27 -0.17
N PHE A 123 0.45 16.21 0.68
CA PHE A 123 -0.92 16.03 0.22
C PHE A 123 -1.91 16.93 0.96
N LEU A 124 -2.19 16.66 2.24
CA LEU A 124 -3.33 17.28 2.92
C LEU A 124 -3.19 18.79 3.14
N ASP A 125 -1.98 19.28 3.40
CA ASP A 125 -1.74 20.71 3.67
C ASP A 125 -1.91 21.59 2.41
N HIS A 126 -2.08 20.97 1.23
CA HIS A 126 -2.35 21.64 -0.05
C HIS A 126 -3.81 21.56 -0.49
N LEU A 127 -4.68 20.89 0.28
CA LEU A 127 -6.07 20.67 -0.07
C LEU A 127 -6.99 21.39 0.92
N SER A 128 -7.95 22.16 0.40
CA SER A 128 -9.03 22.71 1.21
C SER A 128 -9.95 21.61 1.75
N ALA A 129 -10.91 21.97 2.62
CA ALA A 129 -11.92 21.02 3.07
C ALA A 129 -12.77 20.49 1.91
N ASP A 130 -13.13 21.36 0.98
CA ASP A 130 -13.94 21.02 -0.19
C ASP A 130 -13.17 20.12 -1.17
N ASP A 131 -11.87 20.38 -1.38
CA ASP A 131 -11.02 19.51 -2.22
C ASP A 131 -10.94 18.09 -1.64
N ARG A 132 -10.78 17.95 -0.32
CA ARG A 132 -10.74 16.65 0.35
C ARG A 132 -12.08 15.91 0.24
N ALA A 133 -13.19 16.61 0.40
CA ALA A 133 -14.53 16.03 0.25
C ALA A 133 -14.80 15.61 -1.21
N ALA A 134 -14.36 16.40 -2.19
CA ALA A 134 -14.46 16.06 -3.60
C ALA A 134 -13.62 14.82 -3.94
N LEU A 135 -12.38 14.76 -3.45
CA LEU A 135 -11.51 13.61 -3.65
C LEU A 135 -12.11 12.33 -3.07
N GLN A 136 -12.60 12.36 -1.82
CA GLN A 136 -13.23 11.21 -1.18
C GLN A 136 -14.39 10.68 -2.03
N ARG A 137 -15.30 11.55 -2.49
CA ARG A 137 -16.40 11.14 -3.39
C ARG A 137 -15.90 10.50 -4.67
N ILE A 138 -14.85 11.04 -5.29
CA ILE A 138 -14.30 10.52 -6.54
C ILE A 138 -13.71 9.13 -6.31
N THR A 139 -12.90 8.96 -5.26
CA THR A 139 -12.27 7.67 -4.95
C THR A 139 -13.30 6.61 -4.57
N ASP A 140 -14.33 6.97 -3.81
CA ASP A 140 -15.41 6.03 -3.45
C ASP A 140 -16.19 5.56 -4.68
N LYS A 141 -16.50 6.48 -5.60
CA LYS A 141 -17.15 6.14 -6.87
C LYS A 141 -16.30 5.19 -7.72
N LEU A 142 -15.00 5.44 -7.83
CA LEU A 142 -14.09 4.59 -8.59
C LEU A 142 -13.92 3.21 -7.94
N HIS A 143 -13.83 3.15 -6.60
CA HIS A 143 -13.72 1.90 -5.88
C HIS A 143 -14.96 1.02 -6.06
N ALA A 144 -16.17 1.59 -5.90
CA ALA A 144 -17.41 0.87 -6.13
C ALA A 144 -17.51 0.31 -7.56
N ALA A 145 -17.13 1.10 -8.57
CA ALA A 145 -17.15 0.66 -9.97
C ALA A 145 -16.17 -0.51 -10.26
N LEU A 146 -15.05 -0.60 -9.54
CA LEU A 146 -14.12 -1.72 -9.65
C LEU A 146 -14.67 -2.98 -8.97
N GLN A 147 -15.30 -2.85 -7.80
CA GLN A 147 -15.95 -3.97 -7.12
C GLN A 147 -17.11 -4.56 -7.92
N ASP A 148 -17.90 -3.70 -8.58
CA ASP A 148 -19.00 -4.14 -9.45
C ASP A 148 -18.51 -4.87 -10.71
N ALA A 149 -17.31 -4.56 -11.21
CA ALA A 149 -16.73 -5.20 -12.38
C ALA A 149 -16.10 -6.57 -12.09
N GLU A 150 -15.81 -6.86 -10.82
CA GLU A 150 -15.25 -8.15 -10.36
C GLU A 150 -16.34 -9.16 -9.97
N ASN A 151 -17.61 -8.72 -9.85
CA ASN A 151 -18.79 -9.55 -9.57
C ASN A 151 -19.56 -9.92 -10.86
#